data_AF-A0A6L7MRM3-F1
#
_entry.id   AF-A0A6L7MRM3-F1
#
_cell.length_a   1.000
_cell.length_b   1.000
_cell.length_c   1.000
_cell.angle_alpha   90.00
_cell.angle_beta   90.00
_cell.angle_gamma   90.00
#
_symmetry.space_group_name_H-M   'P 1'
#
loop_
_entity.id
_entity.type
_entity.pdbx_description
1 polymer ?
#
loop_
_entity_poly.entity_id
_entity_poly.type
_entity_poly.pdbx_seq_one_letter_code
_entity_poly.pdbx_strand_id
1 'polypeptide(L)'
;MTPSSESIALAKLKETHKAEYEFYLKHAKKNRIGDWKELPGFPVKLQSFCLSEYIEAALAIAEYEPEDDVIIARVPGVNASYFTQGEDYEDAKEMLADAIEGSVVFALQMGWEVPPIPGSKVKMEIVEIDTA
;
A
#
# COMPACT_ATOMS: atom_id res chain seq x y z
N MET A 1 -38.99 -7.27 -10.13
CA MET A 1 -37.61 -7.67 -9.80
C MET A 1 -37.46 -7.56 -8.30
N THR A 2 -37.15 -8.66 -7.61
CA THR A 2 -36.85 -8.64 -6.17
C THR A 2 -35.43 -8.10 -5.96
N PRO A 3 -35.21 -7.20 -5.00
CA PRO A 3 -33.87 -6.71 -4.69
C PRO A 3 -32.96 -7.88 -4.31
N SER A 4 -31.68 -7.82 -4.70
CA SER A 4 -30.70 -8.83 -4.31
C SER A 4 -30.51 -8.83 -2.80
N SER A 5 -30.15 -9.99 -2.24
CA SER A 5 -29.81 -10.16 -0.82
C SER A 5 -28.81 -9.12 -0.31
N GLU A 6 -27.84 -8.73 -1.15
CA GLU A 6 -26.85 -7.68 -0.86
C GLU A 6 -27.48 -6.28 -0.77
N SER A 7 -28.40 -5.95 -1.68
CA SER A 7 -29.08 -4.65 -1.66
C SER A 7 -29.99 -4.48 -0.44
N ILE A 8 -30.54 -5.57 0.09
CA ILE A 8 -31.36 -5.59 1.31
C ILE A 8 -30.50 -5.48 2.56
N ALA A 9 -29.34 -6.17 2.59
CA ALA A 9 -28.38 -6.07 3.68
C ALA A 9 -27.80 -4.66 3.79
N LEU A 10 -27.42 -4.05 2.67
CA LEU A 10 -26.89 -2.69 2.62
C LEU A 10 -27.93 -1.62 3.03
N ALA A 11 -29.19 -1.82 2.65
CA ALA A 11 -30.27 -0.92 3.05
C ALA A 11 -30.55 -1.01 4.56
N LYS A 12 -30.55 -2.22 5.13
CA LYS A 12 -30.72 -2.43 6.57
C LYS A 12 -29.56 -1.82 7.36
N LEU A 13 -28.31 -2.04 6.93
CA LEU A 13 -27.11 -1.52 7.61
C LEU A 13 -27.13 0.03 7.67
N LYS A 14 -27.52 0.67 6.57
CA LYS A 14 -27.69 2.13 6.49
C LYS A 14 -28.80 2.67 7.39
N GLU A 15 -29.80 1.84 7.69
CA GLU A 15 -30.93 2.22 8.52
C GLU A 15 -30.62 2.02 10.01
N THR A 16 -29.90 0.96 10.40
CA THR A 16 -29.48 0.73 11.79
C THR A 16 -28.48 1.78 12.30
N HIS A 17 -27.59 2.27 11.43
CA HIS A 17 -26.51 3.20 11.82
C HIS A 17 -26.71 4.63 11.28
N LYS A 18 -27.94 4.96 10.84
CA LYS A 18 -28.25 6.24 10.18
C LYS A 18 -27.89 7.46 11.03
N ALA A 19 -28.13 7.40 12.35
CA ALA A 19 -27.86 8.49 13.27
C ALA A 19 -26.36 8.74 13.47
N GLU A 20 -25.56 7.68 13.49
CA GLU A 20 -24.10 7.76 13.56
C GLU A 20 -23.55 8.33 12.25
N TYR A 21 -24.00 7.81 11.11
CA TYR A 21 -23.61 8.29 9.78
C TYR A 21 -23.89 9.79 9.57
N GLU A 22 -25.08 10.27 9.97
CA GLU A 22 -25.44 11.69 9.89
C GLU A 22 -24.64 12.57 10.87
N PHE A 23 -24.34 12.07 12.07
CA PHE A 23 -23.46 12.75 13.04
C PHE A 23 -22.03 12.94 12.48
N TYR A 24 -21.49 11.91 11.83
CA TYR A 24 -20.13 11.93 11.26
C TYR A 24 -20.03 12.84 10.02
N LEU A 25 -20.99 12.80 9.11
CA LEU A 25 -21.02 13.71 7.95
C LEU A 25 -21.06 15.18 8.36
N LYS A 26 -21.73 15.49 9.47
CA LYS A 26 -21.81 16.85 10.03
C LYS A 26 -20.50 17.32 10.67
N HIS A 27 -19.70 16.41 11.23
CA HIS A 27 -18.42 16.73 11.88
C HIS A 27 -17.22 16.69 10.90
N ALA A 28 -17.22 15.79 9.92
CA ALA A 28 -16.19 15.71 8.88
C ALA A 28 -16.12 17.00 8.03
N LYS A 29 -17.27 17.60 7.70
CA LYS A 29 -17.34 18.90 7.01
C LYS A 29 -16.75 20.06 7.81
N LYS A 30 -16.75 19.97 9.16
CA LYS A 30 -16.34 21.07 10.04
C LYS A 30 -14.85 21.07 10.35
N ASN A 31 -14.20 19.90 10.34
CA ASN A 31 -12.84 19.75 10.89
C ASN A 31 -11.72 19.49 9.85
N ARG A 32 -12.00 19.50 8.53
CA ARG A 32 -11.01 19.18 7.47
C ARG A 32 -10.16 17.94 7.79
N ILE A 33 -10.76 16.95 8.46
CA ILE A 33 -10.11 15.66 8.70
C ILE A 33 -9.97 15.00 7.33
N GLY A 34 -8.72 14.82 6.90
CA GLY A 34 -8.37 14.20 5.64
C GLY A 34 -8.81 12.74 5.64
N ASP A 35 -9.47 12.36 4.55
CA ASP A 35 -9.90 11.01 4.18
C ASP A 35 -11.01 10.37 5.05
N TRP A 36 -12.22 10.38 4.48
CA TRP A 36 -13.45 9.68 4.90
C TRP A 36 -13.32 8.15 5.07
N LYS A 37 -12.13 7.57 4.82
CA LYS A 37 -11.83 6.13 4.90
C LYS A 37 -11.57 5.62 6.32
N GLU A 38 -11.37 6.50 7.29
CA GLU A 38 -11.11 6.14 8.69
C GLU A 38 -12.38 6.07 9.56
N LEU A 39 -13.58 6.05 8.95
CA LEU A 39 -14.83 5.93 9.68
C LEU A 39 -15.14 4.46 10.02
N PRO A 40 -15.64 4.16 11.24
CA PRO A 40 -16.11 2.81 11.58
C PRO A 40 -17.20 2.38 10.59
N GLY A 41 -17.08 1.16 10.05
CA GLY A 41 -17.91 0.64 8.96
C GLY A 41 -17.33 0.80 7.55
N PHE A 42 -16.07 1.24 7.41
CA PHE A 42 -15.34 1.18 6.13
C PHE A 42 -14.38 -0.02 6.12
N PRO A 43 -14.28 -0.78 5.01
CA PRO A 43 -13.38 -1.91 4.93
C PRO A 43 -11.92 -1.43 4.99
N VAL A 44 -11.17 -1.92 5.97
CA VAL A 44 -9.71 -1.74 6.04
C VAL A 44 -9.08 -2.78 5.13
N LYS A 45 -8.33 -2.35 4.11
CA LYS A 45 -7.51 -3.27 3.31
C LYS A 45 -6.24 -3.61 4.08
N LEU A 46 -6.12 -4.86 4.52
CA LEU A 46 -4.88 -5.42 5.03
C LEU A 46 -4.10 -6.02 3.87
N GLN A 47 -2.86 -5.57 3.69
CA GLN A 47 -1.93 -6.18 2.75
C GLN A 47 -0.92 -7.04 3.51
N SER A 48 -0.75 -8.30 3.11
CA SER A 48 0.23 -9.22 3.68
C SER A 48 1.10 -9.87 2.60
N PHE A 49 2.41 -9.96 2.88
CA PHE A 49 3.43 -10.60 2.06
C PHE A 49 4.71 -10.77 2.92
N CYS A 50 5.66 -11.56 2.43
CA CYS A 50 6.97 -11.69 3.07
C CYS A 50 7.91 -10.57 2.59
N LEU A 51 8.32 -9.69 3.52
CA LEU A 51 9.13 -8.52 3.18
C LEU A 51 10.49 -8.90 2.58
N SER A 52 11.16 -9.93 3.12
CA SER A 52 12.45 -10.38 2.60
C SER A 52 12.33 -10.92 1.17
N GLU A 53 11.30 -11.72 0.87
CA GLU A 53 11.06 -12.22 -0.49
C GLU A 53 10.73 -11.08 -1.47
N TYR A 54 10.05 -10.04 -1.00
CA TYR A 54 9.76 -8.84 -1.79
C TYR A 54 11.04 -8.08 -2.14
N ILE A 55 11.91 -7.85 -1.15
CA ILE A 55 13.21 -7.18 -1.35
C ILE A 55 14.09 -8.02 -2.29
N GLU A 56 14.21 -9.33 -2.07
CA GLU A 56 14.96 -10.23 -2.94
C GLU A 56 14.45 -10.20 -4.39
N ALA A 57 13.13 -10.23 -4.58
CA ALA A 57 12.53 -10.15 -5.90
C ALA A 57 12.79 -8.80 -6.59
N ALA A 58 12.75 -7.70 -5.84
CA ALA A 58 13.06 -6.38 -6.36
C ALA A 58 14.54 -6.27 -6.77
N LEU A 59 15.46 -6.75 -5.93
CA LEU A 59 16.89 -6.77 -6.23
C LEU A 59 17.23 -7.69 -7.43
N ALA A 60 16.47 -8.77 -7.63
CA ALA A 60 16.67 -9.68 -8.76
C ALA A 60 16.41 -9.04 -10.14
N ILE A 61 15.65 -7.95 -10.19
CA ILE A 61 15.39 -7.19 -11.42
C ILE A 61 16.07 -5.81 -11.41
N ALA A 62 16.87 -5.51 -10.38
CA ALA A 62 17.52 -4.22 -10.25
C ALA A 62 18.53 -3.98 -11.37
N GLU A 63 18.58 -2.73 -11.84
CA GLU A 63 19.54 -2.23 -12.80
C GLU A 63 20.59 -1.39 -12.07
N TYR A 64 21.85 -1.55 -12.48
CA TYR A 64 22.99 -0.84 -11.93
C TYR A 64 23.72 -0.12 -13.06
N GLU A 65 23.87 1.19 -12.95
CA GLU A 65 24.48 2.06 -13.95
C GLU A 65 25.62 2.85 -13.31
N PRO A 66 26.87 2.66 -13.75
CA PRO A 66 27.98 3.50 -13.32
C PRO A 66 27.82 4.93 -13.85
N GLU A 67 27.89 5.92 -12.97
CA GLU A 67 27.89 7.35 -13.32
C GLU A 67 28.99 8.07 -12.51
N ASP A 68 29.96 8.66 -13.20
CA ASP A 68 31.17 9.24 -12.58
C ASP A 68 31.87 8.28 -11.59
N ASP A 69 31.88 8.63 -10.30
CA ASP A 69 32.50 7.88 -9.21
C ASP A 69 31.47 7.10 -8.36
N VAL A 70 30.24 6.94 -8.84
CA VAL A 70 29.16 6.22 -8.13
C VAL A 70 28.51 5.14 -8.99
N ILE A 71 27.88 4.18 -8.34
CA ILE A 71 26.95 3.22 -8.94
C ILE A 71 25.53 3.64 -8.60
N ILE A 72 24.73 3.92 -9.63
CA ILE A 72 23.31 4.17 -9.50
C ILE A 72 22.56 2.84 -9.55
N ALA A 73 21.73 2.55 -8.55
CA ALA A 73 20.90 1.35 -8.51
C ALA A 73 19.41 1.71 -8.55
N ARG A 74 18.62 0.99 -9.36
CA ARG A 74 17.17 1.19 -9.45
C ARG A 74 16.40 -0.10 -9.72
N VAL A 75 15.12 -0.12 -9.38
CA VAL A 75 14.22 -1.23 -9.72
C VAL A 75 13.25 -0.79 -10.84
N PRO A 76 13.39 -1.30 -12.07
CA PRO A 76 12.53 -0.93 -13.18
C PRO A 76 11.11 -1.50 -13.04
N GLY A 77 10.13 -0.82 -13.62
CA GLY A 77 8.76 -1.33 -13.75
C GLY A 77 7.92 -1.32 -12.47
N VAL A 78 8.42 -0.72 -11.40
CA VAL A 78 7.67 -0.45 -10.17
C VAL A 78 7.33 1.05 -10.14
N ASN A 79 6.06 1.41 -9.94
CA ASN A 79 5.63 2.82 -9.91
C ASN A 79 6.25 3.62 -8.75
N ALA A 80 6.75 2.92 -7.72
CA ALA A 80 7.64 3.48 -6.72
C ALA A 80 9.07 3.40 -7.26
N SER A 81 9.62 4.54 -7.66
CA SER A 81 11.00 4.64 -8.13
C SER A 81 11.98 4.36 -6.98
N TYR A 82 12.24 3.08 -6.69
CA TYR A 82 13.33 2.68 -5.82
C TYR A 82 14.64 3.04 -6.52
N PHE A 83 15.39 3.95 -5.91
CA PHE A 83 16.60 4.54 -6.49
C PHE A 83 17.59 4.88 -5.39
N THR A 84 18.84 4.47 -5.58
CA THR A 84 19.96 4.77 -4.68
C THR A 84 21.24 5.01 -5.45
N GLN A 85 22.24 5.55 -4.75
CA GLN A 85 23.60 5.71 -5.24
C GLN A 85 24.54 5.12 -4.19
N GLY A 86 25.57 4.41 -4.63
CA GLY A 86 26.62 3.86 -3.76
C GLY A 86 28.00 4.03 -4.36
N GLU A 87 29.04 3.89 -3.54
CA GLU A 87 30.45 4.01 -3.95
C GLU A 87 30.89 2.82 -4.82
N ASP A 88 30.24 1.67 -4.64
CA ASP A 88 30.42 0.49 -5.47
C ASP A 88 29.11 -0.31 -5.63
N TYR A 89 29.17 -1.45 -6.32
CA TYR A 89 28.00 -2.28 -6.59
C TYR A 89 27.37 -2.89 -5.32
N GLU A 90 28.18 -3.30 -4.34
CA GLU A 90 27.66 -3.91 -3.12
C GLU A 90 27.04 -2.83 -2.22
N ASP A 91 27.69 -1.68 -2.09
CA ASP A 91 27.15 -0.52 -1.38
C ASP A 91 25.83 -0.04 -2.01
N ALA A 92 25.79 0.14 -3.33
CA ALA A 92 24.57 0.56 -4.03
C ALA A 92 23.42 -0.45 -3.87
N LYS A 93 23.74 -1.76 -3.81
CA LYS A 93 22.77 -2.84 -3.58
C LYS A 93 22.26 -2.87 -2.14
N GLU A 94 23.13 -2.69 -1.15
CA GLU A 94 22.76 -2.59 0.26
C GLU A 94 21.85 -1.37 0.50
N MET A 95 22.27 -0.20 0.00
CA MET A 95 21.47 1.01 0.01
C MET A 95 20.10 0.80 -0.64
N LEU A 96 20.04 0.12 -1.78
CA LEU A 96 18.79 -0.14 -2.49
C LEU A 96 17.85 -1.03 -1.66
N ALA A 97 18.38 -2.05 -0.98
CA ALA A 97 17.59 -2.92 -0.11
C ALA A 97 16.94 -2.12 1.03
N ASP A 98 17.70 -1.26 1.70
CA ASP A 98 17.22 -0.39 2.77
C ASP A 98 16.15 0.59 2.27
N ALA A 99 16.37 1.18 1.10
CA ALA A 99 15.43 2.11 0.48
C ALA A 99 14.10 1.43 0.12
N ILE A 100 14.15 0.17 -0.36
CA ILE A 100 12.96 -0.63 -0.63
C ILE A 100 12.21 -0.91 0.67
N GLU A 101 12.90 -1.40 1.71
CA GLU A 101 12.29 -1.70 3.01
C GLU A 101 11.61 -0.46 3.60
N GLY A 102 12.33 0.67 3.70
CA GLY A 102 11.79 1.91 4.24
C GLY A 102 10.57 2.41 3.47
N SER A 103 10.62 2.36 2.13
CA SER A 103 9.50 2.76 1.27
C SER A 103 8.29 1.86 1.44
N VAL A 104 8.49 0.55 1.58
CA VAL A 104 7.43 -0.43 1.80
C VAL A 104 6.76 -0.21 3.15
N VAL A 105 7.56 -0.06 4.22
CA VAL A 105 7.04 0.24 5.57
C VAL A 105 6.24 1.55 5.56
N PHE A 106 6.77 2.60 4.91
CA PHE A 106 6.07 3.87 4.78
C PHE A 106 4.73 3.73 4.03
N ALA A 107 4.70 3.02 2.89
CA ALA A 107 3.47 2.77 2.15
C ALA A 107 2.42 2.05 3.02
N LEU A 108 2.81 1.02 3.76
CA LEU A 108 1.92 0.29 4.67
C LEU A 108 1.38 1.19 5.79
N GLN A 109 2.21 2.06 6.38
CA GLN A 109 1.78 3.03 7.41
C GLN A 109 0.79 4.06 6.88
N MET A 110 0.93 4.46 5.62
CA MET A 110 0.04 5.41 4.95
C MET A 110 -1.23 4.76 4.38
N GLY A 111 -1.41 3.43 4.54
CA GLY A 111 -2.52 2.69 3.95
C GLY A 111 -2.46 2.64 2.42
N TRP A 112 -1.27 2.79 1.83
CA TRP A 112 -1.05 2.69 0.40
C TRP A 112 -0.79 1.24 -0.01
N GLU A 113 -1.25 0.89 -1.21
CA GLU A 113 -0.98 -0.43 -1.76
C GLU A 113 0.51 -0.52 -2.16
N VAL A 114 1.20 -1.54 -1.65
CA VAL A 114 2.58 -1.86 -2.07
C VAL A 114 2.49 -2.52 -3.45
N PRO A 115 3.14 -1.95 -4.48
CA PRO A 115 3.04 -2.45 -5.85
C PRO A 115 3.68 -3.85 -5.98
N PRO A 116 3.16 -4.73 -6.85
CA PRO A 116 3.82 -6.00 -7.12
C PRO A 116 5.12 -5.80 -7.91
N ILE A 117 6.12 -6.65 -7.65
CA ILE A 117 7.35 -6.69 -8.45
C ILE A 117 7.09 -7.41 -9.79
N PRO A 118 7.41 -6.79 -10.94
CA PRO A 118 7.23 -7.42 -12.25
C PRO A 118 7.94 -8.79 -12.35
N GLY A 119 7.20 -9.81 -12.80
CA GLY A 119 7.75 -11.17 -12.97
C GLY A 119 8.02 -11.93 -11.66
N SER A 120 7.76 -11.32 -10.50
CA SER A 120 7.94 -11.97 -9.21
C SER A 120 6.82 -12.97 -8.90
N LYS A 121 7.16 -14.01 -8.13
CA LYS A 121 6.22 -14.99 -7.57
C LYS A 121 5.81 -14.67 -6.13
N VAL A 122 6.25 -13.53 -5.59
CA VAL A 122 5.88 -13.08 -4.24
C VAL A 122 4.36 -13.03 -4.13
N LYS A 123 3.82 -13.76 -3.17
CA LYS A 123 2.38 -13.80 -2.93
C LYS A 123 1.99 -12.57 -2.15
N MET A 124 1.15 -11.74 -2.77
CA MET A 124 0.55 -10.56 -2.17
C MET A 124 -0.91 -10.88 -1.87
N GLU A 125 -1.30 -10.85 -0.61
CA GLU A 125 -2.69 -11.03 -0.20
C GLU A 125 -3.26 -9.67 0.23
N ILE A 126 -4.44 -9.32 -0.28
CA ILE A 126 -5.19 -8.14 0.13
C ILE A 126 -6.49 -8.64 0.75
N VAL A 127 -6.67 -8.39 2.04
CA VAL A 127 -7.85 -8.79 2.81
C VAL A 127 -8.63 -7.54 3.17
N GLU A 128 -9.90 -7.48 2.77
CA GLU A 128 -10.81 -6.44 3.24
C GLU A 128 -11.36 -6.85 4.61
N ILE A 129 -11.02 -6.09 5.63
CA ILE A 129 -11.47 -6.28 7.01
C ILE A 129 -12.63 -5.33 7.25
N ASP A 130 -13.82 -5.89 7.45
CA ASP A 130 -14.99 -5.13 7.84
C ASP A 130 -14.80 -4.67 9.30
N THR A 131 -14.67 -3.36 9.52
CA THR A 131 -14.55 -2.80 10.87
C THR A 131 -15.96 -2.55 11.42
N ALA A 132 -16.43 -3.49 12.23
CA ALA A 132 -17.72 -3.45 12.92
C ALA A 132 -17.83 -2.31 13.95
#